data_AF-D1PM22-F1
#
_entry.id   AF-D1PM22-F1
#
_cell.length_a   1.000
_cell.length_b   1.000
_cell.length_c   1.000
_cell.angle_alpha   90.00
_cell.angle_beta   90.00
_cell.angle_gamma   90.00
#
_symmetry.space_group_name_H-M   'P 1'
#
loop_
_entity.id
_entity.type
_entity.pdbx_description
1 polymer ?
#
loop_
_entity_poly.entity_id
_entity_poly.type
_entity_poly.pdbx_seq_one_letter_code
_entity_poly.pdbx_strand_id
1 'polypeptide(L)'
;MERKTWTRSRWFWPVVCLLSLAAGWWYLSIITCAPLGGDDEIINLQNYYYATHHTFWEVLAANWKATLPQFLLEGGRFRPFSSPPEIGWTSYFLGDLVGYRLYILAWTYADIGLAAWLVGKATRNAKVGALCFCTLPMMFSLWQDSTGNSLYSYGALVQSTLLPVLLAGLCVLRWQDTGHTRWAVAGAYCMFHACATFEIGFVYFVPLFGLFWMYTGKLRPALRLSIPVLAGEAVTLAFNFGARAVNALRAAGILAGDVADLGGISPNFDLAAILRTWVMQMSAGFPLNAMIAGKMRPGQIQWSDVICGVLLAAAVLAVLAVLHDLPDRRNTWLLFLTGLAMLSAPALMIAISPKYQKAGNVDWRHGYIPQTVESFGVGLMAVALLLALLRWARGKRWWPRWRAVVSVVLAVGMAGSVIWQRAATRSAYEGGGRAYTIFAEAVEAGIADVAGTKDPVVCDYMVWGGNLTAQKAFFQRYADTDTNAHALQVWRSETHEEETVYRLGFSRGADNRYDIAWLGLGADTALETVTDVAIYLPERADTSAVISYATRAADGTETEYTASVQELYAGQTEDGGQWLRITAEEPVVGDSIRLAVL
;
A
#
# COMPACT_ATOMS: atom_id res chain seq x y z
N MET A 1 2.71 -43.41 18.55
CA MET A 1 2.38 -42.07 19.07
C MET A 1 0.94 -41.73 18.74
N GLU A 2 0.08 -41.67 19.75
CA GLU A 2 -1.34 -41.35 19.62
C GLU A 2 -1.56 -39.94 19.04
N ARG A 3 -1.80 -39.81 17.74
CA ARG A 3 -2.19 -38.51 17.11
C ARG A 3 -3.47 -37.90 17.70
N LYS A 4 -4.22 -38.65 18.51
CA LYS A 4 -5.52 -38.25 19.09
C LYS A 4 -5.41 -37.41 20.37
N THR A 5 -4.28 -37.39 21.08
CA THR A 5 -4.17 -36.69 22.38
C THR A 5 -3.87 -35.20 22.22
N TRP A 6 -2.98 -34.81 21.31
CA TRP A 6 -2.55 -33.41 21.20
C TRP A 6 -3.57 -32.50 20.49
N THR A 7 -4.26 -33.00 19.46
CA THR A 7 -5.29 -32.24 18.69
C THR A 7 -6.58 -31.97 19.47
N ARG A 8 -6.80 -32.69 20.59
CA ARG A 8 -7.89 -32.46 21.55
C ARG A 8 -7.48 -31.56 22.71
N SER A 9 -6.20 -31.21 22.81
CA SER A 9 -5.69 -30.30 23.83
C SER A 9 -6.31 -28.92 23.67
N ARG A 10 -6.66 -28.28 24.79
CA ARG A 10 -7.10 -26.87 24.83
C ARG A 10 -6.09 -25.91 24.20
N TRP A 11 -4.82 -26.31 24.12
CA TRP A 11 -3.72 -25.51 23.58
C TRP A 11 -3.53 -25.65 22.06
N PHE A 12 -4.14 -26.65 21.42
CA PHE A 12 -3.92 -26.90 19.99
C PHE A 12 -4.25 -25.67 19.13
N TRP A 13 -5.47 -25.13 19.27
CA TRP A 13 -5.91 -23.98 18.48
C TRP A 13 -5.12 -22.71 18.79
N PRO A 14 -4.91 -22.32 20.07
CA PRO A 14 -4.03 -21.21 20.40
C PRO A 14 -2.63 -21.32 19.78
N VAL A 15 -1.99 -22.50 19.86
CA VAL A 15 -0.64 -22.70 19.33
C VAL A 15 -0.61 -22.61 17.80
N VAL A 16 -1.57 -23.20 17.10
CA VAL A 16 -1.65 -23.13 15.63
C VAL A 16 -1.90 -21.70 15.16
N CYS A 17 -2.82 -20.99 15.80
CA CYS A 17 -3.09 -19.59 15.47
C CYS A 17 -1.89 -18.70 15.81
N LEU A 18 -1.22 -18.91 16.94
CA LEU A 18 -0.03 -18.15 17.31
C LEU A 18 1.13 -18.40 16.34
N LEU A 19 1.33 -19.65 15.92
CA LEU A 19 2.32 -20.01 14.91
C LEU A 19 2.02 -19.29 13.58
N SER A 20 0.77 -19.33 13.12
CA SER A 20 0.35 -18.64 11.90
C SER A 20 0.48 -17.12 12.00
N LEU A 21 0.18 -16.55 13.17
CA LEU A 21 0.32 -15.12 13.43
C LEU A 21 1.81 -14.74 13.37
N ALA A 22 2.68 -15.42 14.12
CA ALA A 22 4.10 -15.12 14.16
C ALA A 22 4.79 -15.34 12.80
N ALA A 23 4.55 -16.48 12.16
CA ALA A 23 5.18 -16.81 10.88
C ALA A 23 4.64 -15.95 9.74
N GLY A 24 3.35 -15.63 9.74
CA GLY A 24 2.77 -14.75 8.72
C GLY A 24 3.11 -13.27 8.96
N TRP A 25 3.24 -12.82 10.21
CA TRP A 25 3.77 -11.50 10.53
C TRP A 25 5.18 -11.37 9.98
N TRP A 26 6.02 -12.37 10.25
CA TRP A 26 7.36 -12.44 9.67
C TRP A 26 7.33 -12.49 8.15
N TYR A 27 6.39 -13.21 7.54
CA TYR A 27 6.19 -13.26 6.09
C TYR A 27 5.95 -11.87 5.52
N LEU A 28 4.93 -11.17 6.01
CA LEU A 28 4.51 -9.86 5.51
C LEU A 28 5.52 -8.77 5.85
N SER A 29 6.27 -8.91 6.95
CA SER A 29 7.29 -7.94 7.35
C SER A 29 8.43 -7.82 6.36
N ILE A 30 8.59 -8.73 5.39
CA ILE A 30 9.62 -8.55 4.36
C ILE A 30 9.38 -7.28 3.55
N ILE A 31 8.14 -6.82 3.43
CA ILE A 31 7.82 -5.59 2.69
C ILE A 31 8.30 -4.34 3.44
N THR A 32 8.77 -4.45 4.68
CA THR A 32 9.49 -3.33 5.31
C THR A 32 10.82 -3.02 4.61
N CYS A 33 11.27 -3.78 3.61
CA CYS A 33 12.35 -3.35 2.73
C CYS A 33 11.87 -2.50 1.54
N ALA A 34 10.57 -2.51 1.22
CA ALA A 34 10.01 -1.76 0.10
C ALA A 34 9.91 -0.26 0.43
N PRO A 35 10.15 0.62 -0.55
CA PRO A 35 9.94 2.05 -0.37
C PRO A 35 8.45 2.35 -0.10
N LEU A 36 8.18 3.45 0.60
CA LEU A 36 6.85 4.06 0.59
C LEU A 36 6.51 4.49 -0.84
N GLY A 37 5.25 4.82 -1.12
CA GLY A 37 4.89 5.21 -2.48
C GLY A 37 3.75 6.17 -2.59
N GLY A 38 3.87 7.06 -3.57
CA GLY A 38 2.89 8.10 -3.85
C GLY A 38 2.75 9.07 -2.69
N ASP A 39 1.52 9.51 -2.45
CA ASP A 39 1.20 10.56 -1.47
C ASP A 39 1.58 10.18 -0.02
N ASP A 40 1.82 8.90 0.26
CA ASP A 40 2.30 8.45 1.56
C ASP A 40 3.65 9.03 1.96
N GLU A 41 4.53 9.22 0.98
CA GLU A 41 5.85 9.75 1.28
C GLU A 41 5.72 11.22 1.75
N ILE A 42 4.80 11.99 1.15
CA ILE A 42 4.50 13.40 1.49
C ILE A 42 3.72 13.50 2.79
N ILE A 43 2.64 12.75 2.90
CA ILE A 43 1.69 12.98 3.97
C ILE A 43 2.20 12.38 5.28
N ASN A 44 3.00 11.30 5.26
CA ASN A 44 3.64 10.81 6.49
C ASN A 44 4.70 11.78 7.01
N LEU A 45 5.43 12.48 6.13
CA LEU A 45 6.37 13.53 6.52
C LEU A 45 5.66 14.67 7.24
N GLN A 46 4.61 15.24 6.63
CA GLN A 46 3.81 16.32 7.20
C GLN A 46 3.18 15.89 8.54
N ASN A 47 2.59 14.70 8.57
CA ASN A 47 1.98 14.15 9.77
C ASN A 47 2.97 13.90 10.89
N TYR A 48 4.17 13.43 10.59
CA TYR A 48 5.21 13.25 11.59
C TYR A 48 5.64 14.58 12.19
N TYR A 49 5.94 15.57 11.35
CA TYR A 49 6.35 16.88 11.85
C TYR A 49 5.28 17.46 12.76
N TYR A 50 4.02 17.46 12.29
CA TYR A 50 2.92 17.97 13.08
C TYR A 50 2.77 17.18 14.41
N ALA A 51 2.79 15.85 14.38
CA ALA A 51 2.61 15.04 15.58
C ALA A 51 3.77 15.12 16.59
N THR A 52 4.99 15.43 16.14
CA THR A 52 6.16 15.58 17.02
C THR A 52 6.26 16.97 17.67
N HIS A 53 5.64 17.99 17.06
CA HIS A 53 5.65 19.37 17.55
C HIS A 53 4.36 19.79 18.25
N HIS A 54 3.32 18.96 18.19
CA HIS A 54 2.03 19.21 18.84
C HIS A 54 1.67 18.11 19.84
N THR A 55 0.89 18.49 20.85
CA THR A 55 0.30 17.54 21.80
C THR A 55 -0.75 16.66 21.11
N PHE A 56 -1.02 15.49 21.69
CA PHE A 56 -2.08 14.59 21.21
C PHE A 56 -3.44 15.31 21.03
N TRP A 57 -3.78 16.25 21.91
CA TRP A 57 -5.04 16.99 21.86
C TRP A 57 -5.11 17.98 20.71
N GLU A 58 -3.99 18.62 20.36
CA GLU A 58 -3.90 19.51 19.21
C GLU A 58 -4.01 18.75 17.90
N VAL A 59 -3.37 17.58 17.79
CA VAL A 59 -3.55 16.65 16.66
C VAL A 59 -5.01 16.21 16.50
N LEU A 60 -5.66 15.85 17.61
CA LEU A 60 -7.07 15.47 17.58
C LEU A 60 -7.98 16.64 17.16
N ALA A 61 -7.71 17.84 17.65
CA ALA A 61 -8.45 19.05 17.29
C ALA A 61 -8.26 19.40 15.80
N ALA A 62 -7.04 19.31 15.28
CA ALA A 62 -6.74 19.51 13.86
C ALA A 62 -7.49 18.50 12.98
N ASN A 63 -7.47 17.22 13.35
CA ASN A 63 -8.23 16.17 12.66
C ASN A 63 -9.74 16.49 12.62
N TRP A 64 -10.32 16.93 13.74
CA TRP A 64 -11.72 17.32 13.78
C TRP A 64 -12.01 18.56 12.93
N LYS A 65 -11.11 19.54 12.95
CA LYS A 65 -11.21 20.75 12.12
C LYS A 65 -11.20 20.44 10.62
N ALA A 66 -10.47 19.41 10.19
CA ALA A 66 -10.47 18.94 8.79
C ALA A 66 -11.70 18.07 8.45
N THR A 67 -12.23 17.35 9.44
CA THR A 67 -13.33 16.38 9.24
C THR A 67 -14.71 17.06 9.25
N LEU A 68 -14.94 17.98 10.19
CA LEU A 68 -16.24 18.60 10.43
C LEU A 68 -16.80 19.35 9.20
N PRO A 69 -16.01 20.15 8.45
CA PRO A 69 -16.47 20.81 7.23
C PRO A 69 -17.07 19.84 6.20
N GLN A 70 -16.56 18.61 6.11
CA GLN A 70 -17.10 17.59 5.19
C GLN A 70 -18.51 17.15 5.59
N PHE A 71 -18.79 16.99 6.90
CA PHE A 71 -20.12 16.69 7.40
C PHE A 71 -21.09 17.87 7.24
N LEU A 72 -20.58 19.09 7.22
CA LEU A 72 -21.33 20.32 6.94
C LEU A 72 -21.49 20.62 5.44
N LEU A 73 -21.01 19.73 4.56
CA LEU A 73 -21.02 19.89 3.10
C LEU A 73 -20.26 21.14 2.63
N GLU A 74 -19.23 21.54 3.37
CA GLU A 74 -18.37 22.66 3.02
C GLU A 74 -17.28 22.27 2.02
N GLY A 75 -16.85 21.01 1.98
CA GLY A 75 -15.95 20.47 0.96
C GLY A 75 -16.68 19.94 -0.28
N GLY A 76 -16.00 19.89 -1.43
CA GLY A 76 -16.58 19.32 -2.66
C GLY A 76 -16.49 17.79 -2.79
N ARG A 77 -15.74 17.12 -1.92
CA ARG A 77 -15.68 15.64 -1.78
C ARG A 77 -16.05 15.25 -0.35
N PHE A 78 -16.72 14.10 -0.20
CA PHE A 78 -17.07 13.55 1.12
C PHE A 78 -16.30 12.27 1.39
N ARG A 79 -15.19 12.39 2.12
CA ARG A 79 -14.34 11.29 2.59
C ARG A 79 -13.76 11.62 3.98
N PRO A 80 -14.60 11.79 5.00
CA PRO A 80 -14.17 12.27 6.32
C PRO A 80 -13.21 11.32 7.04
N PHE A 81 -13.11 10.06 6.60
CA PHE A 81 -12.26 9.05 7.22
C PHE A 81 -11.12 8.58 6.31
N SER A 82 -10.97 9.16 5.10
CA SER A 82 -9.92 8.73 4.19
C SER A 82 -8.54 9.04 4.77
N SER A 83 -7.66 8.05 4.66
CA SER A 83 -6.24 8.21 4.92
C SER A 83 -5.44 8.37 3.60
N PRO A 84 -4.47 9.29 3.57
CA PRO A 84 -4.06 10.10 4.70
C PRO A 84 -5.01 11.30 4.87
N PRO A 85 -5.55 11.55 6.08
CA PRO A 85 -6.02 12.89 6.37
C PRO A 85 -4.81 13.82 6.32
N GLU A 86 -5.03 15.06 5.90
CA GLU A 86 -4.03 16.12 5.97
C GLU A 86 -3.40 16.18 7.39
N ILE A 87 -4.19 15.89 8.45
CA ILE A 87 -3.73 15.55 9.82
C ILE A 87 -4.73 14.60 10.50
N GLY A 88 -4.31 13.39 10.90
CA GLY A 88 -5.18 12.38 11.52
C GLY A 88 -4.83 12.10 12.98
N TRP A 89 -5.78 11.67 13.82
CA TRP A 89 -5.42 11.21 15.17
C TRP A 89 -4.51 9.97 15.13
N THR A 90 -4.61 9.17 14.07
CA THR A 90 -3.73 8.04 13.81
C THR A 90 -2.29 8.48 13.56
N SER A 91 -2.05 9.70 13.07
CA SER A 91 -0.73 10.28 12.80
C SER A 91 0.21 10.24 14.01
N TYR A 92 -0.35 10.34 15.22
CA TYR A 92 0.41 10.20 16.47
C TYR A 92 1.00 8.79 16.65
N PHE A 93 0.37 7.76 16.09
CA PHE A 93 0.86 6.38 16.06
C PHE A 93 1.68 6.05 14.81
N LEU A 94 1.62 6.91 13.78
CA LEU A 94 2.37 6.73 12.54
C LEU A 94 3.85 7.11 12.73
N GLY A 95 4.17 8.07 13.61
CA GLY A 95 5.51 8.31 14.16
C GLY A 95 6.67 8.07 13.18
N ASP A 96 7.60 7.18 13.53
CA ASP A 96 8.68 6.77 12.63
C ASP A 96 8.26 5.69 11.62
N LEU A 97 9.13 5.40 10.65
CA LEU A 97 8.86 4.42 9.60
C LEU A 97 8.55 3.02 10.15
N VAL A 98 9.15 2.65 11.28
CA VAL A 98 8.94 1.35 11.90
C VAL A 98 7.53 1.29 12.48
N GLY A 99 7.12 2.32 13.24
CA GLY A 99 5.77 2.48 13.77
C GLY A 99 4.71 2.44 12.67
N TYR A 100 4.90 3.22 11.60
CA TYR A 100 4.03 3.25 10.43
C TYR A 100 3.80 1.86 9.81
N ARG A 101 4.87 1.09 9.60
CA ARG A 101 4.78 -0.24 8.99
C ARG A 101 4.20 -1.28 9.94
N LEU A 102 4.52 -1.22 11.24
CA LEU A 102 3.89 -2.06 12.26
C LEU A 102 2.40 -1.78 12.38
N TYR A 103 1.98 -0.52 12.24
CA TYR A 103 0.59 -0.11 12.18
C TYR A 103 -0.14 -0.79 11.02
N ILE A 104 0.37 -0.69 9.79
CA ILE A 104 -0.25 -1.34 8.63
C ILE A 104 -0.31 -2.86 8.78
N LEU A 105 0.76 -3.48 9.31
CA LEU A 105 0.77 -4.91 9.61
C LEU A 105 -0.32 -5.29 10.62
N ALA A 106 -0.49 -4.49 11.68
CA ALA A 106 -1.53 -4.70 12.67
C ALA A 106 -2.93 -4.62 12.07
N TRP A 107 -3.19 -3.62 11.20
CA TRP A 107 -4.46 -3.51 10.48
C TRP A 107 -4.70 -4.69 9.53
N THR A 108 -3.68 -5.08 8.78
CA THR A 108 -3.77 -6.24 7.87
C THR A 108 -4.12 -7.51 8.65
N TYR A 109 -3.52 -7.71 9.83
CA TYR A 109 -3.83 -8.86 10.68
C TYR A 109 -5.18 -8.77 11.37
N ALA A 110 -5.64 -7.57 11.74
CA ALA A 110 -6.99 -7.36 12.23
C ALA A 110 -8.01 -7.80 11.16
N ASP A 111 -7.81 -7.41 9.91
CA ASP A 111 -8.65 -7.84 8.78
C ASP A 111 -8.60 -9.34 8.54
N ILE A 112 -7.41 -9.96 8.58
CA ILE A 112 -7.28 -11.43 8.47
C ILE A 112 -8.08 -12.12 9.58
N GLY A 113 -7.96 -11.63 10.82
CA GLY A 113 -8.70 -12.15 11.97
C GLY A 113 -10.21 -12.01 11.82
N LEU A 114 -10.69 -10.82 11.44
CA LEU A 114 -12.11 -10.54 11.25
C LEU A 114 -12.71 -11.30 10.06
N ALA A 115 -11.98 -11.39 8.94
CA ALA A 115 -12.40 -12.16 7.77
C ALA A 115 -12.49 -13.65 8.11
N ALA A 116 -11.48 -14.20 8.80
CA ALA A 116 -11.50 -15.57 9.29
C ALA A 116 -12.67 -15.83 10.24
N TRP A 117 -12.95 -14.91 11.18
CA TRP A 117 -14.06 -15.03 12.10
C TRP A 117 -15.41 -14.98 11.38
N LEU A 118 -15.58 -14.03 10.46
CA LEU A 118 -16.80 -13.87 9.67
C LEU A 118 -17.05 -15.09 8.79
N VAL A 119 -16.03 -15.62 8.11
CA VAL A 119 -16.13 -16.86 7.30
C VAL A 119 -16.44 -18.05 8.19
N GLY A 120 -15.79 -18.19 9.33
CA GLY A 120 -16.08 -19.26 10.30
C GLY A 120 -17.52 -19.21 10.81
N LYS A 121 -18.06 -18.01 11.04
CA LYS A 121 -19.45 -17.79 11.43
C LYS A 121 -20.42 -18.07 10.27
N ALA A 122 -20.15 -17.53 9.09
CA ALA A 122 -20.96 -17.71 7.87
C ALA A 122 -21.08 -19.20 7.47
N THR A 123 -19.98 -19.94 7.55
CA THR A 123 -19.94 -21.39 7.28
C THR A 123 -20.45 -22.24 8.44
N ARG A 124 -20.69 -21.64 9.61
CA ARG A 124 -20.96 -22.32 10.89
C ARG A 124 -19.90 -23.37 11.24
N ASN A 125 -18.64 -23.08 10.88
CA ASN A 125 -17.51 -23.97 11.08
C ASN A 125 -16.26 -23.18 11.44
N ALA A 126 -15.96 -23.10 12.75
CA ALA A 126 -14.80 -22.39 13.26
C ALA A 126 -13.47 -22.90 12.69
N LYS A 127 -13.39 -24.19 12.30
CA LYS A 127 -12.17 -24.76 11.71
C LYS A 127 -11.93 -24.25 10.29
N VAL A 128 -12.98 -23.92 9.54
CA VAL A 128 -12.87 -23.24 8.24
C VAL A 128 -12.41 -21.80 8.44
N GLY A 129 -12.90 -21.12 9.49
CA GLY A 129 -12.36 -19.83 9.91
C GLY A 129 -10.87 -19.91 10.24
N ALA A 130 -10.44 -20.88 11.04
CA ALA A 130 -9.01 -21.09 11.34
C ALA A 130 -8.18 -21.43 10.08
N LEU A 131 -8.74 -22.18 9.14
CA LEU A 131 -8.08 -22.46 7.85
C LEU A 131 -7.90 -21.16 7.05
N CYS A 132 -8.92 -20.30 7.03
CA CYS A 132 -8.86 -18.97 6.42
C CYS A 132 -7.74 -18.13 7.07
N PHE A 133 -7.72 -18.04 8.40
CA PHE A 133 -6.70 -17.33 9.17
C PHE A 133 -5.27 -17.81 8.83
N CYS A 134 -5.08 -19.13 8.68
CA CYS A 134 -3.77 -19.69 8.37
C CYS A 134 -3.36 -19.55 6.90
N THR A 135 -4.33 -19.46 5.98
CA THR A 135 -4.06 -19.41 4.54
C THR A 135 -3.84 -17.99 4.05
N LEU A 136 -4.63 -17.03 4.54
CA LEU A 136 -4.65 -15.64 4.07
C LEU A 136 -3.27 -14.97 4.03
N PRO A 137 -2.37 -15.10 5.04
CA PRO A 137 -1.06 -14.46 4.98
C PRO A 137 -0.28 -14.81 3.72
N MET A 138 -0.37 -16.06 3.23
CA MET A 138 0.38 -16.52 2.05
C MET A 138 -0.20 -16.04 0.71
N MET A 139 -1.37 -15.41 0.73
CA MET A 139 -2.12 -15.01 -0.46
C MET A 139 -1.86 -13.57 -0.87
N PHE A 140 -1.23 -12.78 0.01
CA PHE A 140 -0.78 -11.44 -0.32
C PHE A 140 0.32 -11.49 -1.38
N SER A 141 0.15 -10.66 -2.40
CA SER A 141 1.19 -10.28 -3.34
C SER A 141 2.12 -9.27 -2.67
N LEU A 142 3.37 -9.66 -2.45
CA LEU A 142 4.36 -8.84 -1.73
C LEU A 142 5.20 -7.95 -2.64
N TRP A 143 4.98 -8.00 -3.94
CA TRP A 143 5.83 -7.34 -4.94
C TRP A 143 5.03 -6.34 -5.77
N GLN A 144 5.64 -5.18 -6.03
CA GLN A 144 5.22 -4.17 -7.01
C GLN A 144 6.44 -3.41 -7.56
N ASP A 145 6.46 -3.18 -8.87
CA ASP A 145 7.58 -2.56 -9.62
C ASP A 145 7.50 -1.01 -9.64
N SER A 146 6.38 -0.43 -9.18
CA SER A 146 6.17 1.01 -9.06
C SER A 146 6.23 1.50 -7.61
N THR A 147 6.41 2.81 -7.45
CA THR A 147 6.38 3.58 -6.20
C THR A 147 5.05 3.38 -5.47
N GLY A 148 4.96 2.33 -4.64
CA GLY A 148 3.81 2.07 -3.76
C GLY A 148 3.41 0.61 -3.76
N ASN A 149 3.93 -0.15 -2.79
CA ASN A 149 3.36 -1.43 -2.48
C ASN A 149 1.96 -1.21 -1.89
N SER A 150 0.89 -1.60 -2.59
CA SER A 150 -0.50 -1.36 -2.19
C SER A 150 -0.84 -1.92 -0.80
N LEU A 151 -0.08 -2.92 -0.33
CA LEU A 151 -0.24 -3.45 1.03
C LEU A 151 0.24 -2.46 2.09
N TYR A 152 1.25 -1.65 1.78
CA TYR A 152 1.89 -0.69 2.69
C TYR A 152 1.78 0.76 2.22
N SER A 153 0.69 1.10 1.56
CA SER A 153 0.41 2.46 1.12
C SER A 153 -0.86 3.05 1.76
N TYR A 154 -0.92 4.38 1.82
CA TYR A 154 -2.04 5.26 2.21
C TYR A 154 -2.48 5.16 3.67
N GLY A 155 -1.57 4.98 4.63
CA GLY A 155 -1.88 4.84 6.05
C GLY A 155 -2.86 3.71 6.33
N ALA A 156 -2.61 2.56 5.69
CA ALA A 156 -3.50 1.40 5.71
C ALA A 156 -4.91 1.69 5.13
N LEU A 157 -5.07 2.62 4.18
CA LEU A 157 -6.37 3.03 3.60
C LEU A 157 -7.26 1.85 3.21
N VAL A 158 -6.67 0.85 2.57
CA VAL A 158 -7.41 -0.31 2.08
C VAL A 158 -7.89 -1.17 3.25
N GLN A 159 -7.04 -1.36 4.26
CA GLN A 159 -7.35 -2.11 5.46
C GLN A 159 -8.37 -1.36 6.36
N SER A 160 -8.21 -0.05 6.50
CA SER A 160 -9.13 0.81 7.24
C SER A 160 -10.50 0.94 6.56
N THR A 161 -10.58 0.64 5.26
CA THR A 161 -11.84 0.46 4.54
C THR A 161 -12.44 -0.93 4.73
N LEU A 162 -11.62 -1.98 4.72
CA LEU A 162 -12.09 -3.37 4.85
C LEU A 162 -12.51 -3.72 6.28
N LEU A 163 -11.83 -3.21 7.30
CA LEU A 163 -12.13 -3.52 8.70
C LEU A 163 -13.59 -3.21 9.07
N PRO A 164 -14.14 -2.00 8.79
CA PRO A 164 -15.54 -1.71 9.06
C PRO A 164 -16.49 -2.59 8.23
N VAL A 165 -16.15 -3.00 7.01
CA VAL A 165 -16.95 -3.93 6.21
C VAL A 165 -17.07 -5.29 6.91
N LEU A 166 -15.97 -5.81 7.42
CA LEU A 166 -15.94 -7.09 8.14
C LEU A 166 -16.72 -6.99 9.45
N LEU A 167 -16.57 -5.89 10.19
CA LEU A 167 -17.38 -5.59 11.38
C LEU A 167 -18.87 -5.46 11.05
N ALA A 168 -19.22 -4.83 9.93
CA ALA A 168 -20.59 -4.72 9.46
C ALA A 168 -21.21 -6.10 9.24
N GLY A 169 -20.47 -7.00 8.57
CA GLY A 169 -20.87 -8.40 8.40
C GLY A 169 -21.12 -9.10 9.73
N LEU A 170 -20.21 -8.98 10.68
CA LEU A 170 -20.31 -9.60 12.01
C LEU A 170 -21.49 -9.06 12.83
N CYS A 171 -21.69 -7.73 12.81
CA CYS A 171 -22.82 -7.05 13.42
C CYS A 171 -24.14 -7.52 12.82
N VAL A 172 -24.26 -7.58 11.49
CA VAL A 172 -25.47 -8.06 10.82
C VAL A 172 -25.74 -9.53 11.13
N LEU A 173 -24.73 -10.40 11.15
CA LEU A 173 -24.92 -11.78 11.58
C LEU A 173 -25.34 -11.86 13.06
N ARG A 174 -24.82 -10.98 13.92
CA ARG A 174 -25.22 -10.89 15.33
C ARG A 174 -26.66 -10.36 15.49
N TRP A 175 -27.10 -9.46 14.63
CA TRP A 175 -28.50 -9.05 14.53
C TRP A 175 -29.39 -10.23 14.18
N GLN A 176 -29.00 -11.03 13.18
CA GLN A 176 -29.74 -12.25 12.81
C GLN A 176 -29.87 -13.23 13.99
N ASP A 177 -28.86 -13.33 14.84
CA ASP A 177 -28.84 -14.25 15.99
C ASP A 177 -29.68 -13.76 17.17
N THR A 178 -29.77 -12.44 17.36
CA THR A 178 -30.35 -11.84 18.59
C THR A 178 -31.67 -11.14 18.38
N GLY A 179 -31.96 -10.70 17.16
CA GLY A 179 -33.06 -9.79 16.87
C GLY A 179 -32.86 -8.35 17.35
N HIS A 180 -31.78 -8.02 18.08
CA HIS A 180 -31.58 -6.67 18.61
C HIS A 180 -31.15 -5.68 17.51
N THR A 181 -31.99 -4.69 17.24
CA THR A 181 -31.79 -3.68 16.17
C THR A 181 -30.50 -2.89 16.29
N ARG A 182 -29.94 -2.73 17.51
CA ARG A 182 -28.64 -2.06 17.71
C ARG A 182 -27.52 -2.64 16.84
N TRP A 183 -27.55 -3.94 16.57
CA TRP A 183 -26.55 -4.60 15.73
C TRP A 183 -26.77 -4.30 14.23
N ALA A 184 -28.01 -4.12 13.79
CA ALA A 184 -28.31 -3.65 12.45
C ALA A 184 -27.82 -2.20 12.27
N VAL A 185 -28.09 -1.32 13.25
CA VAL A 185 -27.62 0.07 13.24
C VAL A 185 -26.10 0.14 13.26
N ALA A 186 -25.44 -0.64 14.11
CA ALA A 186 -23.98 -0.73 14.14
C ALA A 186 -23.42 -1.23 12.80
N GLY A 187 -24.07 -2.21 12.16
CA GLY A 187 -23.70 -2.69 10.83
C GLY A 187 -23.82 -1.61 9.76
N ALA A 188 -24.91 -0.84 9.78
CA ALA A 188 -25.11 0.29 8.87
C ALA A 188 -24.05 1.39 9.08
N TYR A 189 -23.74 1.73 10.33
CA TYR A 189 -22.69 2.69 10.67
C TYR A 189 -21.31 2.23 10.19
N CYS A 190 -20.96 0.96 10.39
CA CYS A 190 -19.68 0.42 9.92
C CYS A 190 -19.58 0.48 8.38
N MET A 191 -20.68 0.20 7.67
CA MET A 191 -20.69 0.31 6.21
C MET A 191 -20.58 1.77 5.74
N PHE A 192 -21.29 2.69 6.40
CA PHE A 192 -21.13 4.12 6.19
C PHE A 192 -19.66 4.55 6.38
N HIS A 193 -19.02 4.10 7.46
CA HIS A 193 -17.62 4.40 7.73
C HIS A 193 -16.70 3.89 6.61
N ALA A 194 -16.88 2.65 6.15
CA ALA A 194 -16.09 2.10 5.05
C ALA A 194 -16.21 2.95 3.77
N CYS A 195 -17.44 3.23 3.34
CA CYS A 195 -17.69 4.05 2.14
C CYS A 195 -17.18 5.48 2.27
N ALA A 196 -17.20 6.04 3.49
CA ALA A 196 -16.68 7.37 3.80
C ALA A 196 -15.15 7.38 4.02
N THR A 197 -14.50 6.21 4.00
CA THR A 197 -13.04 6.04 4.03
C THR A 197 -12.49 5.96 2.62
N PHE A 198 -13.02 5.07 1.77
CA PHE A 198 -12.56 4.90 0.39
C PHE A 198 -13.66 4.35 -0.52
N GLU A 199 -13.64 4.72 -1.80
CA GLU A 199 -14.68 4.35 -2.78
C GLU A 199 -14.91 2.85 -2.92
N ILE A 200 -13.87 2.03 -2.75
CA ILE A 200 -14.01 0.58 -2.84
C ILE A 200 -14.97 0.03 -1.78
N GLY A 201 -15.27 0.81 -0.72
CA GLY A 201 -16.33 0.53 0.23
C GLY A 201 -17.64 0.12 -0.46
N PHE A 202 -18.05 0.85 -1.50
CA PHE A 202 -19.33 0.66 -2.20
C PHE A 202 -19.46 -0.65 -2.97
N VAL A 203 -18.39 -1.44 -3.14
CA VAL A 203 -18.47 -2.73 -3.83
C VAL A 203 -18.56 -3.91 -2.86
N TYR A 204 -18.36 -3.69 -1.56
CA TYR A 204 -18.28 -4.78 -0.58
C TYR A 204 -19.62 -5.34 -0.11
N PHE A 205 -20.74 -4.72 -0.45
CA PHE A 205 -22.04 -5.36 -0.22
C PHE A 205 -22.16 -6.71 -0.97
N VAL A 206 -21.51 -6.85 -2.14
CA VAL A 206 -21.57 -8.07 -2.96
C VAL A 206 -20.95 -9.28 -2.23
N PRO A 207 -19.69 -9.23 -1.76
CA PRO A 207 -19.12 -10.32 -0.98
C PRO A 207 -19.83 -10.55 0.36
N LEU A 208 -20.28 -9.50 1.06
CA LEU A 208 -21.07 -9.64 2.29
C LEU A 208 -22.38 -10.40 2.06
N PHE A 209 -23.08 -10.08 0.97
CA PHE A 209 -24.29 -10.81 0.58
C PHE A 209 -24.03 -12.30 0.39
N GLY A 210 -22.92 -12.68 -0.25
CA GLY A 210 -22.52 -14.08 -0.38
C GLY A 210 -22.33 -14.79 0.97
N LEU A 211 -21.74 -14.10 1.95
CA LEU A 211 -21.57 -14.61 3.32
C LEU A 211 -22.90 -14.68 4.08
N PHE A 212 -23.80 -13.71 3.92
CA PHE A 212 -25.15 -13.77 4.49
C PHE A 212 -25.97 -14.91 3.89
N TRP A 213 -25.81 -15.17 2.59
CA TRP A 213 -26.48 -16.28 1.91
C TRP A 213 -25.97 -17.62 2.40
N MET A 214 -24.66 -17.73 2.61
CA MET A 214 -24.04 -18.91 3.23
C MET A 214 -24.56 -19.12 4.65
N TYR A 215 -24.65 -18.05 5.45
CA TYR A 215 -25.08 -18.11 6.85
C TYR A 215 -26.54 -18.55 7.03
N THR A 216 -27.42 -18.00 6.20
CA THR A 216 -28.87 -18.21 6.28
C THR A 216 -29.33 -19.43 5.49
N GLY A 217 -28.51 -19.90 4.54
CA GLY A 217 -28.86 -20.96 3.59
C GLY A 217 -30.01 -20.61 2.64
N LYS A 218 -30.54 -19.38 2.68
CA LYS A 218 -31.74 -18.96 1.92
C LYS A 218 -31.56 -17.57 1.35
N LEU A 219 -32.04 -17.36 0.13
CA LEU A 219 -31.86 -16.10 -0.60
C LEU A 219 -32.59 -14.92 0.06
N ARG A 220 -33.89 -15.09 0.37
CA ARG A 220 -34.71 -14.00 0.95
C ARG A 220 -34.18 -13.47 2.29
N PRO A 221 -33.81 -14.33 3.27
CA PRO A 221 -33.16 -13.85 4.49
C PRO A 221 -31.83 -13.14 4.23
N ALA A 222 -31.02 -13.62 3.28
CA ALA A 222 -29.76 -12.95 2.93
C ALA A 222 -29.97 -11.53 2.37
N LEU A 223 -30.99 -11.35 1.51
CA LEU A 223 -31.40 -10.04 1.01
C LEU A 223 -31.83 -9.12 2.16
N ARG A 224 -32.63 -9.63 3.12
CA ARG A 224 -33.01 -8.87 4.32
C ARG A 224 -31.79 -8.45 5.15
N LEU A 225 -30.80 -9.33 5.30
CA LEU A 225 -29.56 -9.01 6.01
C LEU A 225 -28.70 -7.98 5.29
N SER A 226 -28.91 -7.77 3.98
CA SER A 226 -28.18 -6.76 3.22
C SER A 226 -28.74 -5.35 3.42
N ILE A 227 -29.98 -5.20 3.92
CA ILE A 227 -30.64 -3.89 4.09
C ILE A 227 -29.81 -2.92 4.96
N PRO A 228 -29.29 -3.31 6.15
CA PRO A 228 -28.49 -2.38 6.95
C PRO A 228 -27.19 -1.95 6.25
N VAL A 229 -26.56 -2.85 5.49
CA VAL A 229 -25.35 -2.57 4.70
C VAL A 229 -25.67 -1.52 3.63
N LEU A 230 -26.70 -1.77 2.82
CA LEU A 230 -27.16 -0.84 1.78
C LEU A 230 -27.61 0.52 2.35
N ALA A 231 -28.18 0.54 3.55
CA ALA A 231 -28.56 1.79 4.21
C ALA A 231 -27.33 2.65 4.54
N GLY A 232 -26.24 2.05 5.04
CA GLY A 232 -24.98 2.77 5.29
C GLY A 232 -24.35 3.32 4.00
N GLU A 233 -24.38 2.54 2.92
CA GLU A 233 -23.96 3.00 1.59
C GLU A 233 -24.80 4.18 1.11
N ALA A 234 -26.13 4.08 1.20
CA ALA A 234 -27.06 5.12 0.76
C ALA A 234 -26.85 6.44 1.51
N VAL A 235 -26.59 6.40 2.83
CA VAL A 235 -26.25 7.59 3.61
C VAL A 235 -24.96 8.23 3.10
N THR A 236 -23.92 7.42 2.84
CA THR A 236 -22.65 7.95 2.31
C THR A 236 -22.79 8.56 0.91
N LEU A 237 -23.60 7.93 0.05
CA LEU A 237 -23.94 8.47 -1.26
C LEU A 237 -24.69 9.79 -1.14
N ALA A 238 -25.63 9.90 -0.19
CA ALA A 238 -26.36 11.14 0.04
C ALA A 238 -25.41 12.29 0.42
N PHE A 239 -24.43 12.04 1.29
CA PHE A 239 -23.39 13.04 1.59
C PHE A 239 -22.52 13.38 0.38
N ASN A 240 -22.09 12.39 -0.41
CA ASN A 240 -21.29 12.62 -1.61
C ASN A 240 -22.05 13.44 -2.67
N PHE A 241 -23.30 13.11 -2.93
CA PHE A 241 -24.15 13.88 -3.84
C PHE A 241 -24.47 15.27 -3.29
N GLY A 242 -24.72 15.38 -1.98
CA GLY A 242 -24.94 16.65 -1.29
C GLY A 242 -23.74 17.58 -1.41
N ALA A 243 -22.54 17.09 -1.12
CA ALA A 243 -21.30 17.87 -1.22
C ALA A 243 -21.07 18.39 -2.66
N ARG A 244 -21.28 17.53 -3.66
CA ARG A 244 -21.16 17.91 -5.07
C ARG A 244 -22.24 18.91 -5.50
N ALA A 245 -23.47 18.75 -5.02
CA ALA A 245 -24.56 19.67 -5.30
C ALA A 245 -24.29 21.05 -4.70
N VAL A 246 -23.86 21.13 -3.44
CA VAL A 246 -23.47 22.39 -2.79
C VAL A 246 -22.31 23.05 -3.53
N ASN A 247 -21.28 22.27 -3.89
CA ASN A 247 -20.14 22.78 -4.67
C ASN A 247 -20.57 23.35 -6.03
N ALA A 248 -21.48 22.67 -6.74
CA ALA A 248 -22.03 23.14 -8.01
C ALA A 248 -22.86 24.42 -7.85
N LEU A 249 -23.64 24.54 -6.77
CA LEU A 249 -24.41 25.75 -6.46
C LEU A 249 -23.50 26.94 -6.12
N ARG A 250 -22.36 26.71 -5.45
CA ARG A 250 -21.32 27.73 -5.23
C ARG A 250 -20.66 28.14 -6.55
N ALA A 251 -20.32 27.17 -7.40
CA ALA A 251 -19.77 27.44 -8.73
C ALA A 251 -20.72 28.27 -9.61
N ALA A 252 -22.03 28.11 -9.43
CA ALA A 252 -23.05 28.90 -10.10
C ALA A 252 -23.32 30.28 -9.45
N GLY A 253 -22.64 30.62 -8.35
CA GLY A 253 -22.85 31.86 -7.59
C GLY A 253 -24.18 31.91 -6.81
N ILE A 254 -24.87 30.77 -6.64
CA ILE A 254 -26.15 30.67 -5.93
C ILE A 254 -25.93 30.57 -4.41
N LEU A 255 -24.87 29.89 -4.00
CA LEU A 255 -24.44 29.79 -2.60
C LEU A 255 -23.10 30.49 -2.40
N ALA A 256 -22.90 31.08 -1.23
CA ALA A 256 -21.60 31.60 -0.83
C ALA A 256 -20.62 30.48 -0.46
N GLY A 257 -19.32 30.77 -0.57
CA GLY A 257 -18.22 29.89 -0.19
C GLY A 257 -17.36 29.45 -1.36
N ASP A 258 -16.25 28.80 -1.04
CA ASP A 258 -15.26 28.40 -2.03
C ASP A 258 -15.74 27.23 -2.90
N VAL A 259 -15.27 27.25 -4.15
CA VAL A 259 -15.53 26.22 -5.15
C VAL A 259 -14.32 25.30 -5.21
N ALA A 260 -14.52 24.03 -4.92
CA ALA A 260 -13.50 23.02 -5.10
C ALA A 260 -13.46 22.53 -6.55
N ASP A 261 -12.27 22.46 -7.15
CA ASP A 261 -12.06 21.69 -8.38
C ASP A 261 -12.00 20.19 -8.03
N LEU A 262 -12.91 19.43 -8.62
CA LEU A 262 -13.09 18.01 -8.32
C LEU A 262 -12.36 17.10 -9.30
N GLY A 263 -11.76 17.61 -10.39
CA GLY A 263 -10.97 16.81 -11.33
C GLY A 263 -11.69 15.55 -11.83
N GLY A 264 -12.95 15.68 -12.26
CA GLY A 264 -13.79 14.55 -12.65
C GLY A 264 -13.31 13.86 -13.93
N ILE A 265 -13.18 12.54 -13.89
CA ILE A 265 -12.90 11.73 -15.07
C ILE A 265 -14.18 10.96 -15.43
N SER A 266 -14.75 11.24 -16.60
CA SER A 266 -15.91 10.51 -17.11
C SER A 266 -15.56 9.03 -17.32
N PRO A 267 -16.49 8.09 -17.04
CA PRO A 267 -16.31 6.68 -17.38
C PRO A 267 -15.94 6.50 -18.85
N ASN A 268 -15.00 5.60 -19.14
CA ASN A 268 -14.85 5.09 -20.51
C ASN A 268 -15.85 3.95 -20.71
N PHE A 269 -16.47 3.89 -21.88
CA PHE A 269 -17.37 2.81 -22.27
C PHE A 269 -16.76 1.86 -23.34
N ASP A 270 -15.47 2.02 -23.65
CA ASP A 270 -14.73 1.03 -24.45
C ASP A 270 -14.59 -0.29 -23.68
N LEU A 271 -15.40 -1.27 -24.09
CA LEU A 271 -15.46 -2.58 -23.47
C LEU A 271 -14.12 -3.32 -23.56
N ALA A 272 -13.34 -3.16 -24.64
CA ALA A 272 -12.06 -3.83 -24.78
C ALA A 272 -11.03 -3.27 -23.79
N ALA A 273 -10.97 -1.94 -23.64
CA ALA A 273 -10.11 -1.28 -22.66
C ALA A 273 -10.51 -1.63 -21.22
N ILE A 274 -11.82 -1.65 -20.92
CA ILE A 274 -12.33 -2.08 -19.60
C ILE A 274 -11.92 -3.52 -19.32
N LEU A 275 -12.23 -4.47 -20.22
CA LEU A 275 -11.94 -5.89 -20.00
C LEU A 275 -10.45 -6.14 -19.81
N ARG A 276 -9.60 -5.50 -20.61
CA ARG A 276 -8.14 -5.60 -20.49
C ARG A 276 -7.66 -5.10 -19.13
N THR A 277 -8.07 -3.90 -18.74
CA THR A 277 -7.65 -3.29 -17.46
C THR A 277 -8.18 -4.07 -16.28
N TRP A 278 -9.41 -4.58 -16.37
CA TRP A 278 -10.03 -5.40 -15.34
C TRP A 278 -9.26 -6.70 -15.10
N VAL A 279 -8.85 -7.40 -16.17
CA VAL A 279 -8.04 -8.63 -16.05
C VAL A 279 -6.65 -8.33 -15.49
N MET A 280 -6.00 -7.26 -15.96
CA MET A 280 -4.69 -6.83 -15.44
C MET A 280 -4.77 -6.51 -13.94
N GLN A 281 -5.77 -5.73 -13.53
CA GLN A 281 -5.98 -5.39 -12.12
C GLN A 281 -6.22 -6.64 -11.29
N MET A 282 -7.16 -7.52 -11.68
CA MET A 282 -7.40 -8.78 -10.96
C MET A 282 -6.14 -9.65 -10.88
N SER A 283 -5.30 -9.67 -11.92
CA SER A 283 -4.06 -10.45 -11.86
C SER A 283 -3.11 -9.97 -10.76
N ALA A 284 -3.09 -8.67 -10.47
CA ALA A 284 -2.20 -8.10 -9.46
C ALA A 284 -2.51 -8.60 -8.04
N GLY A 285 -3.78 -8.93 -7.75
CA GLY A 285 -4.20 -9.55 -6.49
C GLY A 285 -3.63 -10.95 -6.24
N PHE A 286 -3.03 -11.61 -7.24
CA PHE A 286 -2.47 -12.96 -7.08
C PHE A 286 -1.04 -12.94 -6.52
N PRO A 287 -0.72 -13.82 -5.55
CA PRO A 287 0.59 -13.86 -4.88
C PRO A 287 1.78 -14.05 -5.83
N LEU A 288 1.60 -14.76 -6.94
CA LEU A 288 2.67 -15.06 -7.90
C LEU A 288 2.55 -14.24 -9.20
N ASN A 289 1.77 -13.15 -9.20
CA ASN A 289 1.63 -12.29 -10.38
C ASN A 289 2.99 -11.76 -10.86
N ALA A 290 3.83 -11.32 -9.91
CA ALA A 290 5.19 -10.89 -10.17
C ALA A 290 6.03 -11.91 -10.95
N MET A 291 5.84 -13.20 -10.67
CA MET A 291 6.54 -14.28 -11.36
C MET A 291 5.97 -14.50 -12.77
N ILE A 292 4.64 -14.63 -12.86
CA ILE A 292 3.95 -15.09 -14.07
C ILE A 292 3.87 -13.98 -15.11
N ALA A 293 3.41 -12.81 -14.69
CA ALA A 293 3.15 -11.66 -15.54
C ALA A 293 4.26 -10.61 -15.42
N GLY A 294 4.80 -10.42 -14.21
CA GLY A 294 5.91 -9.51 -13.92
C GLY A 294 7.27 -9.95 -14.49
N LYS A 295 7.45 -11.25 -14.75
CA LYS A 295 8.73 -11.88 -15.14
C LYS A 295 9.86 -11.67 -14.14
N MET A 296 9.53 -11.40 -12.88
CA MET A 296 10.51 -11.29 -11.81
C MET A 296 11.17 -12.64 -11.54
N ARG A 297 12.43 -12.58 -11.13
CA ARG A 297 13.18 -13.75 -10.68
C ARG A 297 13.41 -13.63 -9.18
N PRO A 298 13.37 -14.75 -8.44
CA PRO A 298 13.75 -14.71 -7.04
C PRO A 298 15.26 -14.42 -6.98
N GLY A 299 15.68 -13.59 -6.02
CA GLY A 299 17.10 -13.48 -5.69
C GLY A 299 17.60 -14.72 -4.96
N GLN A 300 18.75 -14.59 -4.28
CA GLN A 300 19.30 -15.68 -3.48
C GLN A 300 18.30 -16.07 -2.37
N ILE A 301 17.91 -17.36 -2.33
CA ILE A 301 17.03 -17.90 -1.29
C ILE A 301 17.85 -18.03 0.01
N GLN A 302 17.32 -17.48 1.10
CA GLN A 302 17.93 -17.59 2.43
C GLN A 302 17.20 -18.63 3.29
N TRP A 303 17.90 -19.15 4.30
CA TRP A 303 17.30 -20.06 5.28
C TRP A 303 16.08 -19.48 5.99
N SER A 304 16.07 -18.17 6.23
CA SER A 304 14.94 -17.44 6.79
C SER A 304 13.66 -17.59 5.96
N ASP A 305 13.77 -17.58 4.63
CA ASP A 305 12.62 -17.73 3.73
C ASP A 305 12.05 -19.14 3.79
N VAL A 306 12.94 -20.14 3.82
CA VAL A 306 12.56 -21.56 3.93
C VAL A 306 11.85 -21.82 5.26
N ILE A 307 12.41 -21.36 6.37
CA ILE A 307 11.82 -21.54 7.70
C ILE A 307 10.44 -20.87 7.74
N CYS A 308 10.32 -19.62 7.30
CA CYS A 308 9.05 -18.89 7.26
C CYS A 308 7.98 -19.65 6.46
N GLY A 309 8.31 -20.10 5.24
CA GLY A 309 7.39 -20.86 4.38
C GLY A 309 6.96 -22.20 5.00
N VAL A 310 7.90 -22.92 5.62
CA VAL A 310 7.61 -24.20 6.30
C VAL A 310 6.70 -24.00 7.50
N LEU A 311 6.92 -22.96 8.32
CA LEU A 311 6.10 -22.68 9.51
C LEU A 311 4.65 -22.34 9.13
N LEU A 312 4.45 -21.51 8.10
CA LEU A 312 3.13 -21.19 7.57
C LEU A 312 2.41 -22.41 6.99
N ALA A 313 3.12 -23.20 6.17
CA ALA A 313 2.57 -24.43 5.61
C ALA A 313 2.23 -25.44 6.72
N ALA A 314 3.03 -25.53 7.78
CA ALA A 314 2.76 -26.37 8.94
C ALA A 314 1.49 -25.95 9.68
N ALA A 315 1.24 -24.64 9.84
CA ALA A 315 0.00 -24.14 10.44
C ALA A 315 -1.23 -24.56 9.63
N VAL A 316 -1.21 -24.40 8.30
CA VAL A 316 -2.30 -24.87 7.42
C VAL A 316 -2.47 -26.39 7.51
N LEU A 317 -1.39 -27.16 7.44
CA LEU A 317 -1.43 -28.62 7.57
C LEU A 317 -2.04 -29.07 8.90
N ALA A 318 -1.72 -28.36 10.00
CA ALA A 318 -2.28 -28.66 11.32
C ALA A 318 -3.80 -28.49 11.32
N VAL A 319 -4.33 -27.41 10.73
CA VAL A 319 -5.79 -27.21 10.60
C VAL A 319 -6.40 -28.28 9.70
N LEU A 320 -5.80 -28.56 8.55
CA LEU A 320 -6.28 -29.57 7.61
C LEU A 320 -6.36 -30.97 8.22
N ALA A 321 -5.42 -31.32 9.10
CA ALA A 321 -5.37 -32.61 9.79
C ALA A 321 -6.58 -32.83 10.72
N VAL A 322 -7.15 -31.77 11.28
CA VAL A 322 -8.28 -31.83 12.24
C VAL A 322 -9.63 -31.38 11.66
N LEU A 323 -9.64 -30.94 10.40
CA LEU A 323 -10.83 -30.47 9.68
C LEU A 323 -11.68 -31.65 9.19
N HIS A 324 -12.39 -32.34 10.09
CA HIS A 324 -13.21 -33.50 9.72
C HIS A 324 -14.50 -33.13 8.98
N ASP A 325 -15.19 -32.10 9.43
CA ASP A 325 -16.44 -31.66 8.83
C ASP A 325 -16.14 -30.56 7.80
N LEU A 326 -16.49 -30.84 6.54
CA LEU A 326 -16.38 -29.89 5.45
C LEU A 326 -17.74 -29.21 5.26
N PRO A 327 -17.78 -27.92 4.89
CA PRO A 327 -19.01 -27.30 4.41
C PRO A 327 -19.64 -28.12 3.28
N ASP A 328 -20.92 -27.92 2.97
CA ASP A 328 -21.51 -28.55 1.79
C ASP A 328 -20.93 -27.95 0.49
N ARG A 329 -21.28 -28.54 -0.66
CA ARG A 329 -20.81 -28.08 -1.97
C ARG A 329 -21.28 -26.65 -2.27
N ARG A 330 -22.50 -26.30 -1.85
CA ARG A 330 -23.09 -24.99 -2.08
C ARG A 330 -22.35 -23.90 -1.31
N ASN A 331 -22.09 -24.11 -0.03
CA ASN A 331 -21.33 -23.19 0.83
C ASN A 331 -19.88 -23.08 0.38
N THR A 332 -19.28 -24.17 -0.11
CA THR A 332 -17.94 -24.11 -0.73
C THR A 332 -17.97 -23.24 -2.00
N TRP A 333 -19.00 -23.39 -2.83
CA TRP A 333 -19.16 -22.59 -4.04
C TRP A 333 -19.46 -21.12 -3.74
N LEU A 334 -20.33 -20.84 -2.76
CA LEU A 334 -20.58 -19.48 -2.29
C LEU A 334 -19.32 -18.84 -1.70
N LEU A 335 -18.47 -19.59 -0.99
CA LEU A 335 -17.20 -19.06 -0.50
C LEU A 335 -16.27 -18.68 -1.65
N PHE A 336 -16.21 -19.52 -2.70
CA PHE A 336 -15.46 -19.21 -3.91
C PHE A 336 -16.00 -17.96 -4.61
N LEU A 337 -17.32 -17.86 -4.79
CA LEU A 337 -17.95 -16.70 -5.43
C LEU A 337 -17.81 -15.41 -4.60
N THR A 338 -17.85 -15.51 -3.26
CA THR A 338 -17.54 -14.38 -2.37
C THR A 338 -16.10 -13.92 -2.57
N GLY A 339 -15.14 -14.85 -2.61
CA GLY A 339 -13.74 -14.52 -2.90
C GLY A 339 -13.55 -13.89 -4.28
N LEU A 340 -14.21 -14.44 -5.30
CA LEU A 340 -14.22 -13.90 -6.65
C LEU A 340 -14.83 -12.49 -6.69
N ALA A 341 -15.88 -12.21 -5.92
CA ALA A 341 -16.46 -10.87 -5.83
C ALA A 341 -15.50 -9.88 -5.16
N MET A 342 -14.78 -10.29 -4.10
CA MET A 342 -13.76 -9.46 -3.45
C MET A 342 -12.58 -9.14 -4.38
N LEU A 343 -12.21 -10.09 -5.25
CA LEU A 343 -11.19 -9.90 -6.29
C LEU A 343 -11.69 -9.00 -7.43
N SER A 344 -12.91 -9.26 -7.90
CA SER A 344 -13.40 -8.72 -9.16
C SER A 344 -14.03 -7.34 -9.05
N ALA A 345 -14.77 -7.06 -7.98
CA ALA A 345 -15.61 -5.87 -7.92
C ALA A 345 -14.79 -4.57 -7.78
N PRO A 346 -13.75 -4.51 -6.91
CA PRO A 346 -12.86 -3.36 -6.86
C PRO A 346 -12.11 -3.17 -8.18
N ALA A 347 -11.64 -4.28 -8.78
CA ALA A 347 -10.93 -4.25 -10.05
C ALA A 347 -11.78 -3.69 -11.21
N LEU A 348 -13.07 -4.02 -11.24
CA LEU A 348 -14.00 -3.47 -12.25
C LEU A 348 -14.20 -1.96 -12.05
N MET A 349 -14.29 -1.50 -10.80
CA MET A 349 -14.42 -0.08 -10.49
C MET A 349 -13.21 0.72 -10.99
N ILE A 350 -12.00 0.16 -10.86
CA ILE A 350 -10.77 0.71 -11.45
C ILE A 350 -10.84 0.70 -12.98
N ALA A 351 -11.24 -0.42 -13.58
CA ALA A 351 -11.20 -0.59 -15.02
C ALA A 351 -12.15 0.33 -15.82
N ILE A 352 -13.19 0.87 -15.18
CA ILE A 352 -14.13 1.82 -15.82
C ILE A 352 -13.51 3.23 -15.99
N SER A 353 -12.48 3.57 -15.22
CA SER A 353 -11.85 4.88 -15.31
C SER A 353 -10.78 4.94 -16.41
N PRO A 354 -10.88 5.89 -17.36
CA PRO A 354 -9.85 6.10 -18.38
C PRO A 354 -8.46 6.38 -17.81
N LYS A 355 -8.35 6.88 -16.57
CA LYS A 355 -7.05 7.08 -15.88
C LYS A 355 -6.26 5.78 -15.84
N TYR A 356 -6.90 4.70 -15.41
CA TYR A 356 -6.24 3.42 -15.14
C TYR A 356 -6.06 2.56 -16.41
N GLN A 357 -6.70 2.93 -17.51
CA GLN A 357 -6.55 2.28 -18.81
C GLN A 357 -5.27 2.74 -19.55
N LYS A 358 -4.66 3.85 -19.11
CA LYS A 358 -3.39 4.34 -19.64
C LYS A 358 -2.22 3.52 -19.08
N ALA A 359 -1.25 3.23 -19.93
CA ALA A 359 -0.01 2.55 -19.53
C ALA A 359 0.68 3.28 -18.38
N GLY A 360 1.25 2.52 -17.44
CA GLY A 360 1.91 3.04 -16.23
C GLY A 360 1.01 3.12 -14.98
N ASN A 361 -0.33 3.09 -15.12
CA ASN A 361 -1.23 3.04 -13.97
C ASN A 361 -1.63 1.61 -13.58
N VAL A 362 -2.15 0.85 -14.55
CA VAL A 362 -2.44 -0.59 -14.41
C VAL A 362 -1.87 -1.31 -15.61
N ASP A 363 -1.07 -2.34 -15.36
CA ASP A 363 -0.54 -3.23 -16.38
C ASP A 363 -0.36 -4.65 -15.81
N TRP A 364 0.29 -5.54 -16.56
CA TRP A 364 0.51 -6.93 -16.14
C TRP A 364 1.46 -7.07 -14.94
N ARG A 365 2.30 -6.07 -14.69
CA ARG A 365 3.24 -5.99 -13.58
C ARG A 365 2.65 -5.20 -12.40
N HIS A 366 1.82 -4.20 -12.69
CA HIS A 366 1.36 -3.22 -11.73
C HIS A 366 -0.17 -3.24 -11.57
N GLY A 367 -0.63 -3.57 -10.37
CA GLY A 367 -1.99 -3.28 -9.93
C GLY A 367 -2.06 -1.95 -9.19
N TYR A 368 -3.23 -1.32 -9.24
CA TYR A 368 -3.56 -0.18 -8.42
C TYR A 368 -3.96 -0.61 -6.99
N ILE A 369 -4.10 0.38 -6.11
CA ILE A 369 -4.31 0.27 -4.64
C ILE A 369 -5.24 -0.88 -4.17
N PRO A 370 -6.39 -1.18 -4.81
CA PRO A 370 -7.28 -2.24 -4.32
C PRO A 370 -6.71 -3.67 -4.32
N GLN A 371 -5.55 -3.88 -4.96
CA GLN A 371 -4.80 -5.15 -5.01
C GLN A 371 -4.68 -5.85 -3.64
N THR A 372 -4.58 -5.09 -2.55
CA THR A 372 -4.51 -5.63 -1.19
C THR A 372 -5.76 -6.41 -0.80
N VAL A 373 -6.97 -5.88 -1.05
CA VAL A 373 -8.21 -6.62 -0.77
C VAL A 373 -8.45 -7.72 -1.80
N GLU A 374 -7.99 -7.51 -3.04
CA GLU A 374 -8.05 -8.55 -4.06
C GLU A 374 -7.31 -9.82 -3.62
N SER A 375 -6.19 -9.66 -2.89
CA SER A 375 -5.46 -10.77 -2.25
C SER A 375 -6.29 -11.53 -1.20
N PHE A 376 -7.17 -10.84 -0.45
CA PHE A 376 -8.15 -11.52 0.43
C PHE A 376 -9.13 -12.35 -0.39
N GLY A 377 -9.61 -11.80 -1.51
CA GLY A 377 -10.48 -12.52 -2.44
C GLY A 377 -9.84 -13.81 -2.96
N VAL A 378 -8.59 -13.72 -3.40
CA VAL A 378 -7.77 -14.87 -3.81
C VAL A 378 -7.64 -15.88 -2.66
N GLY A 379 -7.43 -15.41 -1.42
CA GLY A 379 -7.35 -16.30 -0.26
C GLY A 379 -8.65 -17.04 0.04
N LEU A 380 -9.81 -16.39 -0.06
CA LEU A 380 -11.10 -17.06 0.09
C LEU A 380 -11.35 -18.11 -1.01
N MET A 381 -10.98 -17.77 -2.25
CA MET A 381 -11.04 -18.72 -3.37
C MET A 381 -10.11 -19.91 -3.13
N ALA A 382 -8.89 -19.68 -2.67
CA ALA A 382 -7.92 -20.72 -2.34
C ALA A 382 -8.46 -21.65 -1.24
N VAL A 383 -9.02 -21.11 -0.15
CA VAL A 383 -9.67 -21.91 0.90
C VAL A 383 -10.82 -22.74 0.33
N ALA A 384 -11.68 -22.17 -0.52
CA ALA A 384 -12.76 -22.91 -1.15
C ALA A 384 -12.25 -24.06 -2.04
N LEU A 385 -11.19 -23.82 -2.83
CA LEU A 385 -10.54 -24.83 -3.66
C LEU A 385 -9.90 -25.93 -2.80
N LEU A 386 -9.22 -25.58 -1.70
CA LEU A 386 -8.68 -26.53 -0.73
C LEU A 386 -9.79 -27.42 -0.16
N LEU A 387 -10.92 -26.85 0.24
CA LEU A 387 -12.08 -27.61 0.74
C LEU A 387 -12.66 -28.55 -0.33
N ALA A 388 -12.74 -28.10 -1.58
CA ALA A 388 -13.19 -28.91 -2.70
C ALA A 388 -12.23 -30.09 -2.99
N LEU A 389 -10.93 -29.83 -3.01
CA LEU A 389 -9.88 -30.84 -3.17
C LEU A 389 -9.89 -31.87 -2.04
N LEU A 390 -10.04 -31.43 -0.79
CA LEU A 390 -10.19 -32.33 0.36
C LEU A 390 -11.44 -33.20 0.25
N ARG A 391 -12.57 -32.63 -0.16
CA ARG A 391 -13.81 -33.38 -0.38
C ARG A 391 -13.61 -34.47 -1.43
N TRP A 392 -12.99 -34.11 -2.56
CA TRP A 392 -12.66 -35.04 -3.63
C TRP A 392 -11.71 -36.15 -3.16
N ALA A 393 -10.61 -35.79 -2.48
CA ALA A 393 -9.64 -36.73 -1.95
C ALA A 393 -10.25 -37.68 -0.89
N ARG A 394 -11.24 -37.22 -0.11
CA ARG A 394 -11.98 -38.06 0.85
C ARG A 394 -12.94 -39.03 0.19
N GLY A 395 -13.47 -38.70 -0.98
CA GLY A 395 -14.36 -39.55 -1.77
C GLY A 395 -13.64 -40.70 -2.49
N LYS A 396 -12.32 -40.60 -2.70
CA LYS A 396 -11.52 -41.66 -3.33
C LYS A 396 -11.11 -42.71 -2.30
N ARG A 397 -11.60 -43.96 -2.47
CA ARG A 397 -11.35 -45.09 -1.55
C ARG A 397 -10.11 -45.94 -1.90
N TRP A 398 -9.59 -45.81 -3.11
CA TRP A 398 -8.54 -46.68 -3.65
C TRP A 398 -7.13 -46.49 -3.05
N TRP A 399 -6.85 -45.37 -2.37
CA TRP A 399 -5.57 -45.15 -1.70
C TRP A 399 -5.74 -44.35 -0.40
N PRO A 400 -5.64 -45.01 0.78
CA PRO A 400 -5.81 -44.37 2.09
C PRO A 400 -4.85 -43.20 2.37
N ARG A 401 -3.65 -43.21 1.76
CA ARG A 401 -2.62 -42.17 1.93
C ARG A 401 -2.77 -40.99 0.97
N TRP A 402 -3.70 -41.03 0.01
CA TRP A 402 -3.92 -39.95 -0.96
C TRP A 402 -4.18 -38.60 -0.28
N ARG A 403 -4.87 -38.62 0.86
CA ARG A 403 -5.12 -37.42 1.69
C ARG A 403 -3.82 -36.77 2.16
N ALA A 404 -2.88 -37.58 2.65
CA ALA A 404 -1.59 -37.09 3.12
C ALA A 404 -0.76 -36.54 1.95
N VAL A 405 -0.77 -37.22 0.80
CA VAL A 405 -0.07 -36.75 -0.41
C VAL A 405 -0.62 -35.40 -0.86
N VAL A 406 -1.94 -35.26 -1.01
CA VAL A 406 -2.57 -33.99 -1.42
C VAL A 406 -2.24 -32.87 -0.43
N SER A 407 -2.35 -33.13 0.88
CA SER A 407 -1.98 -32.13 1.89
C SER A 407 -0.51 -31.74 1.81
N VAL A 408 0.42 -32.69 1.62
CA VAL A 408 1.85 -32.40 1.49
C VAL A 408 2.15 -31.61 0.21
N VAL A 409 1.58 -31.98 -0.93
CA VAL A 409 1.76 -31.25 -2.20
C VAL A 409 1.29 -29.80 -2.06
N LEU A 410 0.12 -29.59 -1.43
CA LEU A 410 -0.39 -28.25 -1.15
C LEU A 410 0.56 -27.48 -0.22
N ALA A 411 1.06 -28.11 0.84
CA ALA A 411 2.01 -27.49 1.76
C ALA A 411 3.31 -27.08 1.07
N VAL A 412 3.84 -27.94 0.19
CA VAL A 412 5.04 -27.63 -0.61
C VAL A 412 4.78 -26.49 -1.57
N GLY A 413 3.64 -26.46 -2.26
CA GLY A 413 3.27 -25.36 -3.15
C GLY A 413 3.10 -24.03 -2.42
N MET A 414 2.44 -24.04 -1.27
CA MET A 414 2.27 -22.85 -0.41
C MET A 414 3.59 -22.35 0.15
N ALA A 415 4.44 -23.25 0.68
CA ALA A 415 5.77 -22.90 1.16
C ALA A 415 6.65 -22.35 0.01
N GLY A 416 6.59 -22.98 -1.17
CA GLY A 416 7.31 -22.52 -2.36
C GLY A 416 6.90 -21.11 -2.79
N SER A 417 5.60 -20.80 -2.77
CA SER A 417 5.08 -19.45 -3.03
C SER A 417 5.65 -18.43 -2.04
N VAL A 418 5.61 -18.74 -0.74
CA VAL A 418 6.16 -17.89 0.32
C VAL A 418 7.66 -17.65 0.13
N ILE A 419 8.43 -18.71 -0.09
CA ILE A 419 9.89 -18.65 -0.27
C ILE A 419 10.21 -17.78 -1.49
N TRP A 420 9.52 -18.01 -2.59
CA TRP A 420 9.73 -17.28 -3.83
C TRP A 420 9.42 -15.79 -3.65
N GLN A 421 8.25 -15.45 -3.08
CA GLN A 421 7.85 -14.06 -2.89
C GLN A 421 8.81 -13.32 -1.98
N ARG A 422 9.22 -13.91 -0.84
CA ARG A 422 10.19 -13.27 0.05
C ARG A 422 11.54 -13.04 -0.62
N ALA A 423 12.06 -14.03 -1.34
CA ALA A 423 13.34 -13.92 -2.02
C ALA A 423 13.28 -12.88 -3.16
N ALA A 424 12.18 -12.82 -3.90
CA ALA A 424 11.96 -11.83 -4.95
C ALA A 424 11.82 -10.42 -4.36
N THR A 425 10.97 -10.23 -3.34
CA THR A 425 10.78 -8.95 -2.66
C THR A 425 12.07 -8.43 -2.04
N ARG A 426 12.83 -9.28 -1.32
CA ARG A 426 14.12 -8.89 -0.74
C ARG A 426 15.12 -8.44 -1.81
N SER A 427 15.23 -9.19 -2.90
CA SER A 427 16.17 -8.87 -3.98
C SER A 427 15.76 -7.64 -4.78
N ALA A 428 14.46 -7.40 -4.93
CA ALA A 428 13.95 -6.25 -5.66
C ALA A 428 14.17 -4.93 -4.88
N TYR A 429 14.14 -4.98 -3.56
CA TYR A 429 14.26 -3.80 -2.69
C TYR A 429 15.53 -3.79 -1.83
N GLU A 430 16.56 -4.53 -2.23
CA GLU A 430 17.86 -4.47 -1.57
C GLU A 430 18.38 -3.01 -1.60
N GLY A 431 18.65 -2.42 -0.43
CA GLY A 431 19.01 -1.00 -0.28
C GLY A 431 17.84 0.02 -0.22
N GLY A 432 16.57 -0.44 -0.24
CA GLY A 432 15.38 0.45 -0.31
C GLY A 432 15.01 0.89 -1.73
N GLY A 433 15.70 0.35 -2.74
CA GLY A 433 15.60 0.75 -4.14
C GLY A 433 16.70 1.73 -4.54
N ARG A 434 17.06 1.74 -5.83
CA ARG A 434 18.22 2.48 -6.39
C ARG A 434 18.31 3.96 -5.97
N ALA A 435 17.18 4.66 -6.03
CA ALA A 435 17.11 6.09 -5.69
C ALA A 435 17.39 6.36 -4.20
N TYR A 436 16.96 5.46 -3.32
CA TYR A 436 17.21 5.58 -1.88
C TYR A 436 18.66 5.29 -1.52
N THR A 437 19.30 4.35 -2.21
CA THR A 437 20.72 4.01 -1.98
C THR A 437 21.61 5.22 -2.30
N ILE A 438 21.48 5.80 -3.49
CA ILE A 438 22.33 6.94 -3.90
C ILE A 438 22.07 8.18 -3.04
N PHE A 439 20.82 8.41 -2.65
CA PHE A 439 20.48 9.52 -1.78
C PHE A 439 21.11 9.35 -0.39
N ALA A 440 20.97 8.17 0.21
CA ALA A 440 21.53 7.89 1.54
C ALA A 440 23.05 8.07 1.54
N GLU A 441 23.73 7.50 0.55
CA GLU A 441 25.18 7.63 0.38
C GLU A 441 25.61 9.09 0.22
N ALA A 442 24.93 9.87 -0.62
CA ALA A 442 25.26 11.28 -0.82
C ALA A 442 25.08 12.12 0.44
N VAL A 443 24.01 11.88 1.22
CA VAL A 443 23.79 12.59 2.49
C VAL A 443 24.82 12.17 3.54
N GLU A 444 25.14 10.87 3.65
CA GLU A 444 26.20 10.40 4.55
C GLU A 444 27.58 10.95 4.17
N ALA A 445 27.84 11.12 2.87
CA ALA A 445 29.06 11.76 2.37
C ALA A 445 29.12 13.28 2.65
N GLY A 446 28.01 13.88 3.10
CA GLY A 446 27.96 15.30 3.50
C GLY A 446 27.42 16.25 2.43
N ILE A 447 26.68 15.76 1.41
CA ILE A 447 26.21 16.64 0.30
C ILE A 447 25.40 17.83 0.82
N ALA A 448 24.61 17.66 1.89
CA ALA A 448 23.76 18.68 2.47
C ALA A 448 24.44 19.55 3.55
N ASP A 449 25.73 19.32 3.86
CA ASP A 449 26.41 20.02 4.96
C ASP A 449 26.51 21.54 4.75
N VAL A 450 26.56 21.97 3.48
CA VAL A 450 26.63 23.39 3.11
C VAL A 450 25.38 24.19 3.54
N ALA A 451 24.21 23.56 3.60
CA ALA A 451 22.96 24.17 4.08
C ALA A 451 22.92 24.32 5.61
N GLY A 452 23.78 23.58 6.33
CA GLY A 452 23.79 23.54 7.78
C GLY A 452 22.44 23.09 8.37
N THR A 453 22.00 23.75 9.44
CA THR A 453 20.70 23.51 10.10
C THR A 453 19.76 24.72 10.01
N LYS A 454 20.13 25.75 9.25
CA LYS A 454 19.44 27.04 9.19
C LYS A 454 18.72 27.29 7.88
N ASP A 455 19.29 26.81 6.78
CA ASP A 455 18.71 27.01 5.45
C ASP A 455 17.90 25.78 5.05
N PRO A 456 16.75 25.94 4.37
CA PRO A 456 15.94 24.81 3.96
C PRO A 456 16.61 24.01 2.84
N VAL A 457 16.47 22.69 2.90
CA VAL A 457 16.83 21.76 1.82
C VAL A 457 15.57 21.12 1.28
N VAL A 458 15.26 21.42 0.02
CA VAL A 458 14.10 20.94 -0.72
C VAL A 458 14.51 19.74 -1.55
N CYS A 459 13.88 18.58 -1.32
CA CYS A 459 14.22 17.33 -1.99
C CYS A 459 13.28 17.04 -3.16
N ASP A 460 13.85 16.60 -4.28
CA ASP A 460 13.10 16.17 -5.49
C ASP A 460 12.35 14.85 -5.25
N TYR A 461 12.90 14.05 -4.34
CA TYR A 461 12.33 12.78 -3.92
C TYR A 461 11.91 12.83 -2.46
N MET A 462 10.82 12.14 -2.17
CA MET A 462 10.38 12.00 -0.79
C MET A 462 11.13 10.87 -0.11
N VAL A 463 12.17 11.25 0.61
CA VAL A 463 13.08 10.32 1.28
C VAL A 463 12.44 9.70 2.54
N TRP A 464 11.29 10.23 2.96
CA TRP A 464 10.59 9.76 4.14
C TRP A 464 10.11 8.33 3.96
N GLY A 465 10.67 7.42 4.76
CA GLY A 465 10.11 6.10 4.92
C GLY A 465 10.56 5.00 3.94
N GLY A 466 11.44 5.29 2.98
CA GLY A 466 12.04 4.20 2.18
C GLY A 466 13.33 3.62 2.78
N ASN A 467 14.12 4.45 3.47
CA ASN A 467 15.42 4.05 4.01
C ASN A 467 15.67 4.71 5.39
N LEU A 468 15.95 3.89 6.40
CA LEU A 468 16.17 4.37 7.78
C LEU A 468 17.45 5.21 7.91
N THR A 469 18.50 4.87 7.15
CA THR A 469 19.75 5.63 7.11
C THR A 469 19.49 7.03 6.56
N ALA A 470 18.80 7.13 5.42
CA ALA A 470 18.44 8.43 4.85
C ALA A 470 17.54 9.26 5.78
N GLN A 471 16.58 8.63 6.45
CA GLN A 471 15.73 9.30 7.45
C GLN A 471 16.55 9.88 8.62
N LYS A 472 17.53 9.10 9.14
CA LYS A 472 18.39 9.53 10.26
C LYS A 472 19.36 10.63 9.84
N ALA A 473 20.02 10.43 8.70
CA ALA A 473 21.07 11.32 8.22
C ALA A 473 20.51 12.68 7.77
N PHE A 474 19.29 12.69 7.22
CA PHE A 474 18.67 13.89 6.68
C PHE A 474 17.56 14.45 7.59
N PHE A 475 16.42 13.75 7.76
CA PHE A 475 15.26 14.34 8.45
C PHE A 475 15.45 14.50 9.96
N GLN A 476 16.02 13.51 10.64
CA GLN A 476 16.26 13.62 12.09
C GLN A 476 17.29 14.68 12.44
N ARG A 477 18.19 15.04 11.51
CA ARG A 477 19.16 16.13 11.68
C ARG A 477 18.48 17.49 11.88
N TYR A 478 17.31 17.70 11.29
CA TYR A 478 16.53 18.95 11.39
C TYR A 478 15.38 18.85 12.40
N ALA A 479 15.22 17.73 13.12
CA ALA A 479 14.04 17.48 13.94
C ALA A 479 13.90 18.40 15.18
N ASP A 480 15.00 19.01 15.63
CA ASP A 480 15.03 19.92 16.80
C ASP A 480 15.08 21.41 16.39
N THR A 481 15.05 21.70 15.09
CA THR A 481 15.03 23.06 14.54
C THR A 481 13.70 23.28 13.84
N ASP A 482 13.07 24.45 14.01
CA ASP A 482 11.87 24.81 13.24
C ASP A 482 12.18 24.70 11.74
N THR A 483 11.74 23.58 11.15
CA THR A 483 11.55 23.24 9.73
C THR A 483 12.58 23.77 8.71
N ASN A 484 13.49 22.90 8.25
CA ASN A 484 14.41 23.17 7.13
C ASN A 484 14.50 22.03 6.10
N ALA A 485 13.50 21.15 5.99
CA ALA A 485 13.50 20.08 4.99
C ALA A 485 12.11 19.89 4.37
N HIS A 486 12.00 20.18 3.07
CA HIS A 486 10.71 20.17 2.34
C HIS A 486 10.74 19.20 1.16
N ALA A 487 9.56 18.71 0.80
CA ALA A 487 9.30 18.11 -0.50
C ALA A 487 9.25 19.19 -1.59
N LEU A 488 9.83 18.97 -2.77
CA LEU A 488 9.70 19.93 -3.88
C LEU A 488 8.23 20.18 -4.27
N GLN A 489 7.38 19.15 -4.20
CA GLN A 489 5.96 19.30 -4.54
C GLN A 489 5.21 20.18 -3.52
N VAL A 490 5.54 20.04 -2.23
CA VAL A 490 4.94 20.85 -1.16
C VAL A 490 5.46 22.28 -1.22
N TRP A 491 6.78 22.45 -1.40
CA TRP A 491 7.43 23.74 -1.55
C TRP A 491 6.73 24.60 -2.61
N ARG A 492 6.45 24.04 -3.79
CA ARG A 492 5.79 24.77 -4.90
C ARG A 492 4.34 25.16 -4.63
N SER A 493 3.70 24.61 -3.61
CA SER A 493 2.30 24.92 -3.27
C SER A 493 2.14 25.93 -2.13
N GLU A 494 3.23 26.23 -1.44
CA GLU A 494 3.26 27.08 -0.25
C GLU A 494 4.00 28.40 -0.54
N THR A 495 3.74 29.41 0.27
CA THR A 495 4.48 30.68 0.24
C THR A 495 5.63 30.63 1.22
N HIS A 496 6.82 31.00 0.75
CA HIS A 496 8.09 30.92 1.47
C HIS A 496 8.72 32.31 1.57
N GLU A 497 9.35 32.61 2.70
CA GLU A 497 10.01 33.90 2.98
C GLU A 497 11.55 33.74 3.05
N GLU A 498 12.05 32.52 2.90
CA GLU A 498 13.45 32.17 3.05
C GLU A 498 14.30 32.73 1.90
N GLU A 499 15.35 33.48 2.25
CA GLU A 499 16.27 34.09 1.27
C GLU A 499 17.20 33.07 0.61
N THR A 500 17.57 32.02 1.34
CA THR A 500 18.49 30.96 0.90
C THR A 500 17.79 29.63 1.01
N VAL A 501 17.77 28.86 -0.08
CA VAL A 501 17.19 27.53 -0.12
C VAL A 501 18.01 26.65 -1.05
N TYR A 502 18.24 25.41 -0.63
CA TYR A 502 18.94 24.42 -1.45
C TYR A 502 17.97 23.41 -2.02
N ARG A 503 18.23 22.94 -3.23
CA ARG A 503 17.50 21.84 -3.86
C ARG A 503 18.40 20.62 -3.96
N LEU A 504 17.98 19.51 -3.35
CA LEU A 504 18.64 18.21 -3.39
C LEU A 504 17.90 17.29 -4.37
N GLY A 505 18.53 17.04 -5.51
CA GLY A 505 18.00 16.19 -6.56
C GLY A 505 18.75 14.88 -6.74
N PHE A 506 18.16 14.00 -7.54
CA PHE A 506 18.74 12.71 -7.92
C PHE A 506 18.43 12.43 -9.37
N SER A 507 19.35 11.75 -10.05
CA SER A 507 19.20 11.44 -11.46
C SER A 507 19.47 9.96 -11.69
N ARG A 508 18.46 9.27 -12.24
CA ARG A 508 18.60 7.86 -12.60
C ARG A 508 19.43 7.73 -13.87
N GLY A 509 20.47 6.91 -13.82
CA GLY A 509 21.26 6.57 -15.01
C GLY A 509 20.43 5.85 -16.06
N ALA A 510 20.82 5.98 -17.33
CA ALA A 510 20.16 5.31 -18.46
C ALA A 510 20.23 3.78 -18.38
N ASP A 511 21.19 3.22 -17.64
CA ASP A 511 21.26 1.81 -17.31
C ASP A 511 21.16 1.58 -15.79
N ASN A 512 21.10 0.31 -15.38
CA ASN A 512 20.89 -0.07 -13.99
C ASN A 512 22.07 0.20 -13.01
N ARG A 513 23.10 0.95 -13.41
CA ARG A 513 24.36 1.05 -12.65
C ARG A 513 24.82 2.46 -12.30
N TYR A 514 24.24 3.51 -12.87
CA TYR A 514 24.83 4.86 -12.86
C TYR A 514 23.90 5.95 -12.31
N ASP A 515 23.57 5.89 -11.01
CA ASP A 515 22.76 6.93 -10.36
C ASP A 515 23.66 7.97 -9.68
N ILE A 516 23.23 9.23 -9.71
CA ILE A 516 23.89 10.36 -9.03
C ILE A 516 22.90 11.11 -8.14
N ALA A 517 23.42 11.79 -7.13
CA ALA A 517 22.70 12.81 -6.37
C ALA A 517 23.39 14.16 -6.55
N TRP A 518 22.64 15.25 -6.44
CA TRP A 518 23.19 16.60 -6.61
C TRP A 518 22.49 17.60 -5.69
N LEU A 519 23.22 18.61 -5.26
CA LEU A 519 22.70 19.73 -4.48
C LEU A 519 23.03 21.03 -5.21
N GLY A 520 22.06 21.92 -5.35
CA GLY A 520 22.27 23.27 -5.85
C GLY A 520 21.57 24.31 -5.00
N LEU A 521 22.05 25.54 -5.05
CA LEU A 521 21.42 26.71 -4.44
C LEU A 521 20.27 27.19 -5.35
N GLY A 522 19.09 27.43 -4.80
CA GLY A 522 17.93 27.89 -5.57
C GLY A 522 18.16 29.23 -6.25
N ALA A 523 17.90 29.29 -7.56
CA ALA A 523 18.00 30.53 -8.35
C ALA A 523 16.64 31.16 -8.64
N ASP A 524 15.55 30.42 -8.41
CA ASP A 524 14.17 30.89 -8.50
C ASP A 524 13.31 30.29 -7.39
N THR A 525 12.14 30.89 -7.14
CA THR A 525 11.25 30.49 -6.04
C THR A 525 10.61 29.12 -6.23
N ALA A 526 10.46 28.65 -7.47
CA ALA A 526 9.92 27.32 -7.78
C ALA A 526 11.00 26.22 -7.79
N LEU A 527 12.26 26.62 -7.59
CA LEU A 527 13.46 25.79 -7.67
C LEU A 527 13.53 25.01 -8.98
N GLU A 528 13.10 25.60 -10.10
CA GLU A 528 13.31 25.00 -11.42
C GLU A 528 14.79 25.07 -11.82
N THR A 529 15.45 26.15 -11.45
CA THR A 529 16.85 26.43 -11.71
C THR A 529 17.66 26.57 -10.41
N VAL A 530 18.94 26.16 -10.50
CA VAL A 530 19.88 26.14 -9.40
C VAL A 530 21.27 26.62 -9.82
N THR A 531 22.03 27.17 -8.87
CA THR A 531 23.44 27.53 -9.00
C THR A 531 24.29 26.70 -8.04
N ASP A 532 25.63 26.84 -8.13
CA ASP A 532 26.58 26.16 -7.23
C ASP A 532 26.36 24.65 -7.10
N VAL A 533 26.10 23.99 -8.23
CA VAL A 533 25.70 22.57 -8.24
C VAL A 533 26.88 21.68 -7.91
N ALA A 534 26.78 20.98 -6.78
CA ALA A 534 27.64 19.87 -6.39
C ALA A 534 26.96 18.53 -6.72
N ILE A 535 27.72 17.58 -7.24
CA ILE A 535 27.23 16.25 -7.60
C ILE A 535 28.02 15.20 -6.81
N TYR A 536 27.30 14.28 -6.17
CA TYR A 536 27.86 13.06 -5.59
C TYR A 536 27.79 11.92 -6.62
N LEU A 537 28.96 11.37 -6.94
CA LEU A 537 29.14 10.19 -7.78
C LEU A 537 29.63 9.02 -6.92
N PRO A 538 28.90 7.91 -6.80
CA PRO A 538 29.28 6.80 -5.92
C PRO A 538 30.47 6.02 -6.51
N GLU A 539 31.25 5.34 -5.68
CA GLU A 539 32.45 4.56 -6.10
C GLU A 539 32.16 3.57 -7.24
N ARG A 540 30.95 2.99 -7.23
CA ARG A 540 30.51 2.00 -8.23
C ARG A 540 30.19 2.60 -9.61
N ALA A 541 30.10 3.92 -9.74
CA ALA A 541 29.71 4.55 -11.00
C ALA A 541 30.86 4.58 -12.02
N ASP A 542 30.50 4.56 -13.30
CA ASP A 542 31.49 4.60 -14.37
C ASP A 542 32.10 5.99 -14.50
N THR A 543 33.37 6.09 -14.11
CA THR A 543 34.13 7.34 -14.22
C THR A 543 34.33 7.81 -15.66
N SER A 544 34.09 6.96 -16.68
CA SER A 544 34.15 7.37 -18.10
C SER A 544 32.84 7.97 -18.64
N ALA A 545 31.80 8.06 -17.81
CA ALA A 545 30.53 8.66 -18.17
C ALA A 545 30.60 10.20 -18.30
N VAL A 546 29.53 10.77 -18.85
CA VAL A 546 29.36 12.22 -19.02
C VAL A 546 28.13 12.72 -18.26
N ILE A 547 28.22 13.93 -17.72
CA ILE A 547 27.09 14.65 -17.13
C ILE A 547 26.48 15.53 -18.22
N SER A 548 25.22 15.29 -18.55
CA SER A 548 24.41 16.19 -19.36
C SER A 548 23.54 17.07 -18.45
N TYR A 549 23.44 18.36 -18.77
CA TYR A 549 22.60 19.32 -18.07
C TYR A 549 22.24 20.46 -19.01
N ALA A 550 21.19 21.22 -18.70
CA ALA A 550 20.80 22.42 -19.41
C ALA A 550 20.92 23.64 -18.49
N THR A 551 21.28 24.79 -19.05
CA THR A 551 21.17 26.09 -18.35
C THR A 551 20.02 26.88 -18.94
N ARG A 552 19.39 27.74 -18.13
CA ARG A 552 18.31 28.63 -18.58
C ARG A 552 18.71 30.08 -18.35
N ALA A 553 18.79 30.84 -19.45
CA ALA A 553 19.07 32.28 -19.39
C ALA A 553 17.85 33.06 -18.89
N ALA A 554 18.06 34.33 -18.51
CA ALA A 554 17.00 35.22 -18.02
C ALA A 554 15.84 35.44 -19.02
N ASP A 555 16.07 35.23 -20.31
CA ASP A 555 15.03 35.32 -21.35
C ASP A 555 14.22 34.01 -21.55
N GLY A 556 14.53 32.97 -20.77
CA GLY A 556 13.91 31.65 -20.82
C GLY A 556 14.56 30.68 -21.81
N THR A 557 15.62 31.07 -22.50
CA THR A 557 16.33 30.20 -23.45
C THR A 557 17.09 29.10 -22.71
N GLU A 558 16.81 27.84 -23.06
CA GLU A 558 17.53 26.67 -22.52
C GLU A 558 18.64 26.22 -23.48
N THR A 559 19.84 25.99 -22.95
CA THR A 559 21.00 25.46 -23.70
C THR A 559 21.49 24.18 -23.04
N GLU A 560 21.58 23.09 -23.80
CA GLU A 560 22.12 21.81 -23.32
C GLU A 560 23.65 21.76 -23.39
N TYR A 561 24.26 21.20 -22.34
CA TYR A 561 25.69 20.97 -22.18
C TYR A 561 25.95 19.50 -21.87
N THR A 562 27.17 19.06 -22.14
CA THR A 562 27.66 17.75 -21.73
C THR A 562 29.13 17.89 -21.37
N ALA A 563 29.51 17.39 -20.20
CA ALA A 563 30.88 17.43 -19.69
C ALA A 563 31.28 16.06 -19.13
N SER A 564 32.53 15.68 -19.27
CA SER A 564 33.03 14.42 -18.70
C SER A 564 33.12 14.48 -17.17
N VAL A 565 32.98 13.33 -16.52
CA VAL A 565 33.18 13.23 -15.06
C VAL A 565 34.56 13.74 -14.65
N GLN A 566 35.60 13.51 -15.46
CA GLN A 566 36.95 14.00 -15.21
C GLN A 566 37.05 15.53 -15.22
N GLU A 567 36.36 16.20 -16.14
CA GLU A 567 36.36 17.66 -16.24
C GLU A 567 35.67 18.32 -15.04
N LEU A 568 34.63 17.67 -14.49
CA LEU A 568 33.86 18.20 -13.37
C LEU A 568 34.43 17.80 -12.00
N TYR A 569 35.49 16.99 -11.95
CA TYR A 569 36.02 16.43 -10.71
C TYR A 569 36.49 17.50 -9.73
N ALA A 570 35.97 17.45 -8.50
CA ALA A 570 36.23 18.41 -7.43
C ALA A 570 36.88 17.77 -6.18
N GLY A 571 36.85 16.44 -6.04
CA GLY A 571 37.49 15.75 -4.92
C GLY A 571 36.98 14.33 -4.69
N GLN A 572 37.57 13.62 -3.74
CA GLN A 572 37.14 12.28 -3.33
C GLN A 572 36.38 12.37 -2.01
N THR A 573 35.35 11.54 -1.84
CA THR A 573 34.60 11.39 -0.59
C THR A 573 35.24 10.32 0.32
N GLU A 574 34.90 10.34 1.62
CA GLU A 574 35.47 9.38 2.58
C GLU A 574 35.06 7.92 2.30
N ASP A 575 33.89 7.72 1.70
CA ASP A 575 33.34 6.42 1.31
C ASP A 575 33.85 5.90 -0.04
N GLY A 576 34.79 6.61 -0.68
CA GLY A 576 35.41 6.19 -1.95
C GLY A 576 34.71 6.71 -3.21
N GLY A 577 33.58 7.42 -3.09
CA GLY A 577 32.96 8.17 -4.17
C GLY A 577 33.71 9.45 -4.58
N GLN A 578 33.10 10.26 -5.44
CA GLN A 578 33.67 11.49 -6.00
C GLN A 578 32.69 12.66 -5.89
N TRP A 579 33.24 13.83 -5.59
CA TRP A 579 32.57 15.12 -5.74
C TRP A 579 32.83 15.67 -7.14
N LEU A 580 31.75 16.06 -7.83
CA LEU A 580 31.84 16.84 -9.06
C LEU A 580 31.19 18.22 -8.85
N ARG A 581 31.60 19.23 -9.62
CA ARG A 581 31.04 20.58 -9.55
C ARG A 581 30.74 21.12 -10.94
N ILE A 582 29.50 21.52 -11.18
CA ILE A 582 29.13 22.26 -12.39
C ILE A 582 29.45 23.74 -12.16
N THR A 583 30.25 24.31 -13.05
CA THR A 583 30.50 25.75 -13.10
C THR A 583 29.83 26.29 -14.37
N ALA A 584 28.67 26.92 -14.22
CA ALA A 584 27.91 27.53 -15.31
C ALA A 584 27.68 29.01 -15.00
N GLU A 585 27.73 29.86 -16.03
CA GLU A 585 27.44 31.29 -15.88
C GLU A 585 25.94 31.54 -15.70
N GLU A 586 25.11 30.76 -16.39
CA GLU A 586 23.65 30.79 -16.28
C GLU A 586 23.15 29.69 -15.33
N PRO A 587 22.02 29.90 -14.63
CA PRO A 587 21.42 28.90 -13.75
C PRO A 587 21.14 27.57 -14.46
N VAL A 588 21.43 26.46 -13.78
CA VAL A 588 21.23 25.09 -14.28
C VAL A 588 19.78 24.67 -14.03
N VAL A 589 19.11 24.10 -15.03
CA VAL A 589 17.78 23.49 -14.88
C VAL A 589 17.94 22.17 -14.12
N GLY A 590 17.46 22.10 -12.88
CA GLY A 590 17.72 20.95 -12.00
C GLY A 590 17.30 19.60 -12.59
N ASP A 591 16.11 19.55 -13.20
CA ASP A 591 15.52 18.33 -13.80
C ASP A 591 16.29 17.82 -15.03
N SER A 592 17.22 18.61 -15.57
CA SER A 592 18.01 18.25 -16.75
C SER A 592 19.29 17.50 -16.42
N ILE A 593 19.77 17.59 -15.17
CA ILE A 593 21.04 17.00 -14.74
C ILE A 593 20.90 15.47 -14.83
N ARG A 594 21.75 14.82 -15.62
CA ARG A 594 21.72 13.35 -15.78
C ARG A 594 23.09 12.81 -16.14
N LEU A 595 23.37 11.60 -15.65
CA LEU A 595 24.55 10.83 -16.02
C LEU A 595 24.23 9.99 -17.26
N ALA A 596 25.02 10.16 -18.33
CA ALA A 596 24.90 9.42 -19.58
C ALA A 596 26.20 8.67 -19.88
N VAL A 597 26.07 7.46 -20.45
CA VAL A 597 27.21 6.67 -20.94
C VAL A 597 27.35 6.93 -22.42
N LEU A 598 28.59 7.13 -22.88
CA LEU A 598 28.93 7.27 -24.30
C LEU A 598 28.78 5.96 -25.08
#